data_AF-A0AAQ0B3Q1-F1
#
_entry.id   AF-A0AAQ0B3Q1-F1
#
_cell.length_a   1.000
_cell.length_b   1.000
_cell.length_c   1.000
_cell.angle_alpha   90.00
_cell.angle_beta   90.00
_cell.angle_gamma   90.00
#
_symmetry.space_group_name_H-M   'P 1'
#
loop_
_entity.id
_entity.type
_entity.pdbx_description
1 polymer ?
#
loop_
_entity_poly.entity_id
_entity_poly.type
_entity_poly.pdbx_seq_one_letter_code
_entity_poly.pdbx_strand_id
1 'polypeptide(L)'
;MTQQQRNDYIAEKILGANKKIQHDKTWLYVPGKEFEPPFEWEFPDGRIVNSKTDFESLPEWVGPICEVVFPLLAGENWNISFLYNGHVSLIDSKGWAILDIRTGPLATVLIGTHMKISGE
;
A
#
# COMPACT_ATOMS: atom_id res chain seq x y z
N MET A 1 -11.91 -3.41 -2.76
CA MET A 1 -11.42 -2.11 -2.27
C MET A 1 -11.29 -1.15 -3.45
N THR A 2 -11.70 0.12 -3.32
CA THR A 2 -11.43 1.15 -4.36
C THR A 2 -9.96 1.58 -4.32
N GLN A 3 -9.44 2.21 -5.39
CA GLN A 3 -8.06 2.70 -5.39
C GLN A 3 -7.80 3.69 -4.25
N GLN A 4 -8.75 4.59 -3.98
CA GLN A 4 -8.60 5.55 -2.88
C GLN A 4 -8.52 4.86 -1.52
N GLN A 5 -9.40 3.89 -1.25
CA GLN A 5 -9.36 3.12 0.00
C GLN A 5 -8.01 2.39 0.16
N ARG A 6 -7.45 1.90 -0.96
CA ARG A 6 -6.15 1.24 -0.98
C ARG A 6 -5.00 2.23 -0.70
N ASN A 7 -5.01 3.39 -1.34
CA ASN A 7 -4.04 4.45 -1.08
C ASN A 7 -4.09 4.91 0.38
N ASP A 8 -5.30 5.07 0.94
CA ASP A 8 -5.50 5.42 2.34
C ASP A 8 -4.95 4.36 3.28
N TYR A 9 -5.19 3.08 2.97
CA TYR A 9 -4.64 1.96 3.73
C TYR A 9 -3.11 1.96 3.72
N ILE A 10 -2.48 2.15 2.54
CA ILE A 10 -1.02 2.16 2.41
C ILE A 10 -0.43 3.30 3.23
N ALA A 11 -0.96 4.52 3.06
CA ALA A 11 -0.46 5.69 3.77
C ALA A 11 -0.59 5.54 5.29
N GLU A 12 -1.77 5.14 5.78
CA GLU A 12 -2.07 5.12 7.22
C GLU A 12 -1.51 3.87 7.92
N LYS A 13 -1.72 2.69 7.34
CA LYS A 13 -1.44 1.40 8.01
C LYS A 13 -0.04 0.88 7.74
N ILE A 14 0.50 1.12 6.55
CA ILE A 14 1.84 0.64 6.19
C ILE A 14 2.87 1.74 6.46
N LEU A 15 2.66 2.94 5.91
CA LEU A 15 3.67 3.99 5.94
C LEU A 15 3.58 4.93 7.16
N GLY A 16 2.57 4.74 8.01
CA GLY A 16 2.42 5.48 9.27
C GLY A 16 2.16 6.99 9.10
N ALA A 17 1.57 7.39 7.97
CA ALA A 17 1.23 8.78 7.71
C ALA A 17 -0.05 9.19 8.45
N ASN A 18 -0.10 10.44 8.88
CA ASN A 18 -1.28 11.06 9.51
C ASN A 18 -2.08 11.85 8.48
N LYS A 19 -3.40 11.92 8.68
CA LYS A 19 -4.28 12.78 7.86
C LYS A 19 -4.12 14.23 8.30
N LYS A 20 -3.65 15.08 7.39
CA LYS A 20 -3.59 16.53 7.55
C LYS A 20 -4.75 17.18 6.82
N ILE A 21 -5.77 17.59 7.57
CA ILE A 21 -6.97 18.20 7.02
C ILE A 21 -6.65 19.57 6.41
N GLN A 22 -7.07 19.80 5.17
CA GLN A 22 -6.94 21.07 4.47
C GLN A 22 -8.19 21.91 4.73
N HIS A 23 -8.12 22.79 5.73
CA HIS A 23 -9.27 23.59 6.17
C HIS A 23 -9.75 24.61 5.13
N ASP A 24 -8.92 24.93 4.14
CA ASP A 24 -9.22 25.77 2.98
C ASP A 24 -9.93 25.00 1.85
N LYS A 25 -9.95 23.66 1.90
CA LYS A 25 -10.68 22.82 0.95
C LYS A 25 -11.97 22.30 1.57
N THR A 26 -13.10 22.68 0.98
CA THR A 26 -14.42 22.21 1.43
C THR A 26 -14.72 20.81 0.89
N TRP A 27 -15.39 19.97 1.69
CA TRP A 27 -15.99 18.67 1.28
C TRP A 27 -17.17 18.86 0.30
N LEU A 28 -16.97 19.57 -0.81
CA LEU A 28 -18.01 19.81 -1.80
C LEU A 28 -17.93 18.74 -2.90
N TYR A 29 -18.77 17.72 -2.79
CA TYR A 29 -19.05 16.83 -3.92
C TYR A 29 -19.87 17.60 -4.95
N VAL A 30 -19.23 17.97 -6.07
CA VAL A 30 -19.90 18.61 -7.20
C VAL A 30 -20.15 17.53 -8.27
N PRO A 31 -21.41 17.22 -8.63
CA PRO A 31 -21.71 16.27 -9.70
C PRO A 31 -20.96 16.63 -10.99
N GLY A 32 -20.21 15.68 -11.55
CA GLY A 32 -19.41 15.88 -12.76
C GLY A 32 -17.98 16.41 -12.53
N LYS A 33 -17.58 16.68 -11.27
CA LYS A 33 -16.18 16.89 -10.91
C LYS A 33 -15.63 15.67 -10.18
N GLU A 34 -14.34 15.39 -10.42
CA GLU A 34 -13.64 14.37 -9.68
C GLU A 34 -13.58 14.77 -8.19
N PHE A 35 -13.97 13.86 -7.30
CA PHE A 35 -13.89 14.10 -5.87
C PHE A 35 -12.43 14.28 -5.47
N GLU A 36 -12.10 15.38 -4.80
CA GLU A 36 -10.80 15.60 -4.18
C GLU A 36 -10.94 15.48 -2.66
N PRO A 37 -10.24 14.53 -2.02
CA PRO A 37 -10.23 14.46 -0.58
C PRO A 37 -9.62 15.74 0.00
N PRO A 38 -10.25 16.37 1.01
CA PRO A 38 -9.76 17.63 1.59
C PRO A 38 -8.72 17.36 2.70
N PHE A 39 -7.79 16.47 2.41
CA PHE A 39 -6.68 16.17 3.30
C PHE A 39 -5.44 15.80 2.48
N GLU A 40 -4.29 15.89 3.12
CA GLU A 40 -3.01 15.36 2.64
C GLU A 40 -2.47 14.36 3.65
N TRP A 41 -1.48 13.58 3.23
CA TRP A 41 -0.74 12.68 4.08
C TRP A 41 0.50 13.38 4.61
N GLU A 42 0.64 13.44 5.93
CA GLU A 42 1.83 13.93 6.62
C GLU A 42 2.61 12.74 7.18
N PHE A 43 3.80 12.50 6.64
CA PHE A 43 4.66 11.39 7.00
C PHE A 43 5.53 11.73 8.23
N PRO A 44 6.05 10.72 8.96
CA PRO A 44 6.87 10.94 10.14
C PRO A 44 8.12 11.80 9.92
N ASP A 45 8.63 11.85 8.70
CA ASP A 45 9.78 12.69 8.30
C ASP A 45 9.39 14.11 7.86
N GLY A 46 8.11 14.48 8.00
CA GLY A 46 7.58 15.79 7.64
C GLY A 46 7.23 15.94 6.16
N ARG A 47 7.39 14.91 5.32
CA ARG A 47 6.92 14.95 3.93
C ARG A 47 5.40 15.06 3.91
N ILE A 48 4.89 15.94 3.03
CA ILE A 48 3.46 16.11 2.77
C ILE A 48 3.18 15.63 1.36
N VAL A 49 2.18 14.74 1.22
CA VAL A 49 1.87 14.08 -0.03
C VAL A 49 0.36 14.17 -0.31
N ASN A 50 0.00 14.31 -1.58
CA ASN A 50 -1.40 14.35 -1.99
C ASN A 50 -2.15 13.06 -1.56
N SER A 51 -3.40 13.19 -1.11
CA SER A 51 -4.22 12.06 -0.70
C SER A 51 -4.50 11.03 -1.81
N LYS A 52 -4.43 11.46 -3.09
CA LYS A 52 -4.67 10.61 -4.26
C LYS A 52 -3.42 9.89 -4.75
N THR A 53 -2.26 10.10 -4.13
CA THR A 53 -1.00 9.51 -4.56
C THR A 53 -1.11 7.99 -4.65
N ASP A 54 -0.78 7.46 -5.82
CA ASP A 54 -0.67 6.02 -6.04
C ASP A 54 0.72 5.55 -5.59
N PHE A 55 0.79 5.11 -4.35
CA PHE A 55 2.03 4.63 -3.75
C PHE A 55 2.59 3.37 -4.41
N GLU A 56 1.77 2.60 -5.14
CA GLU A 56 2.19 1.34 -5.76
C GLU A 56 2.99 1.55 -7.05
N SER A 57 2.72 2.65 -7.76
CA SER A 57 3.40 2.99 -9.02
C SER A 57 4.66 3.82 -8.84
N LEU A 58 4.90 4.35 -7.64
CA LEU A 58 5.98 5.26 -7.33
C LEU A 58 7.16 4.53 -6.65
N PRO A 59 8.33 4.40 -7.32
CA PRO A 59 9.46 3.61 -6.82
C PRO A 59 9.99 4.03 -5.45
N GLU A 60 9.90 5.31 -5.09
CA GLU A 60 10.38 5.85 -3.82
C GLU A 60 9.66 5.29 -2.60
N TRP A 61 8.47 4.71 -2.76
CA TRP A 61 7.70 4.10 -1.68
C TRP A 61 7.94 2.60 -1.52
N VAL A 62 8.55 1.95 -2.52
CA VAL A 62 8.82 0.49 -2.47
C VAL A 62 9.77 0.16 -1.31
N GLY A 63 10.82 0.96 -1.10
CA GLY A 63 11.75 0.78 0.01
C GLY A 63 11.05 0.81 1.38
N PRO A 64 10.35 1.91 1.73
CA PRO A 64 9.56 1.99 2.97
C PRO A 64 8.53 0.86 3.14
N ILE A 65 7.86 0.43 2.06
CA ILE A 65 6.93 -0.71 2.12
C ILE A 65 7.68 -2.01 2.47
N CYS A 66 8.85 -2.25 1.87
CA CYS A 66 9.68 -3.41 2.19
C CYS A 66 10.09 -3.44 3.67
N GLU A 67 10.50 -2.30 4.24
CA GLU A 67 10.91 -2.19 5.65
C GLU A 67 9.81 -2.65 6.62
N VAL A 68 8.55 -2.41 6.27
CA VAL A 68 7.38 -2.79 7.09
C VAL A 68 6.95 -4.23 6.81
N VAL A 69 6.92 -4.66 5.54
CA VAL A 69 6.32 -5.95 5.16
C VAL A 69 7.29 -7.12 5.27
N PHE A 70 8.59 -6.91 5.03
CA PHE A 70 9.57 -8.01 5.09
C PHE A 70 9.67 -8.68 6.47
N PRO A 71 9.66 -7.94 7.60
CA PRO A 71 9.59 -8.55 8.92
C PRO A 71 8.35 -9.41 9.14
N LEU A 72 7.20 -9.00 8.60
CA LEU A 72 5.95 -9.78 8.68
C LEU A 72 6.06 -11.08 7.88
N LEU A 73 6.61 -11.02 6.67
CA LEU A 73 6.89 -12.21 5.86
C LEU A 73 7.81 -13.20 6.58
N ALA A 74 8.86 -12.69 7.23
CA ALA A 74 9.78 -13.50 8.02
C ALA A 74 9.07 -14.17 9.20
N GLY A 75 8.18 -13.45 9.90
CA GLY A 75 7.37 -13.99 10.99
C GLY A 75 6.45 -15.14 10.54
N GLU A 76 5.84 -15.00 9.36
CA GLU A 76 4.99 -16.04 8.76
C GLU A 76 5.77 -17.16 8.05
N ASN A 77 7.10 -17.04 7.97
CA ASN A 77 7.96 -17.86 7.13
C ASN A 77 7.45 -17.95 5.68
N TRP A 78 7.12 -16.82 5.07
CA TRP A 78 6.70 -16.74 3.67
C TRP A 78 7.85 -16.22 2.80
N ASN A 79 7.93 -16.71 1.56
CA ASN A 79 8.99 -16.33 0.61
C ASN A 79 8.43 -15.61 -0.61
N ILE A 80 9.18 -14.61 -1.07
CA ILE A 80 8.94 -13.94 -2.35
C ILE A 80 9.65 -14.71 -3.46
N SER A 81 8.90 -15.09 -4.49
CA SER A 81 9.45 -15.69 -5.71
C SER A 81 9.36 -14.68 -6.86
N PHE A 82 10.51 -14.36 -7.45
CA PHE A 82 10.60 -13.46 -8.61
C PHE A 82 10.41 -14.25 -9.91
N LEU A 83 9.48 -13.79 -10.73
CA LEU A 83 9.10 -14.44 -11.99
C LEU A 83 9.80 -13.76 -13.17
N TYR A 84 9.99 -14.50 -14.26
CA TYR A 84 10.67 -14.01 -15.47
C TYR A 84 9.97 -12.83 -16.16
N ASN A 85 8.70 -12.59 -15.87
CA ASN A 85 7.92 -11.46 -16.39
C ASN A 85 8.02 -10.20 -15.52
N GLY A 86 8.92 -10.18 -14.52
CA GLY A 86 9.08 -9.05 -13.61
C GLY A 86 8.00 -8.95 -12.52
N HIS A 87 7.07 -9.90 -12.46
CA HIS A 87 6.14 -10.03 -11.34
C HIS A 87 6.75 -10.86 -10.22
N VAL A 88 6.10 -10.81 -9.06
CA VAL A 88 6.43 -11.64 -7.91
C VAL A 88 5.19 -12.42 -7.45
N SER A 89 5.43 -13.57 -6.84
CA SER A 89 4.42 -14.33 -6.12
C SER A 89 4.90 -14.61 -4.69
N LEU A 90 3.95 -14.93 -3.81
CA LEU A 90 4.25 -15.39 -2.47
C LEU A 90 3.94 -16.87 -2.31
N ILE A 91 4.88 -17.57 -1.69
CA ILE A 91 4.80 -18.97 -1.37
C ILE A 91 5.03 -19.15 0.13
N ASP A 92 4.36 -20.14 0.71
CA ASP A 92 4.70 -20.56 2.07
C ASP A 92 6.15 -21.08 2.17
N SER A 93 6.68 -21.19 3.39
CA SER A 93 8.04 -21.68 3.65
C SER A 93 8.36 -23.02 3.04
N LYS A 94 7.34 -23.85 2.86
CA LYS A 94 7.53 -25.20 2.35
C LYS A 94 7.48 -25.20 0.82
N GLY A 95 6.91 -24.16 0.18
CA GLY A 95 6.63 -24.06 -1.25
C GLY A 95 5.36 -24.81 -1.70
N TRP A 96 4.43 -25.14 -0.80
CA TRP A 96 3.32 -26.08 -1.09
C TRP A 96 2.03 -25.34 -1.46
N ALA A 97 1.79 -24.16 -0.89
CA ALA A 97 0.65 -23.33 -1.23
C ALA A 97 1.09 -22.00 -1.85
N ILE A 98 0.52 -21.68 -3.01
CA ILE A 98 0.40 -20.30 -3.47
C ILE A 98 -0.55 -19.63 -2.48
N LEU A 99 -0.04 -18.63 -1.76
CA LEU A 99 -0.88 -17.85 -0.86
C LEU A 99 -1.94 -17.15 -1.71
N ASP A 100 -3.19 -17.11 -1.23
CA ASP A 100 -4.29 -16.36 -1.88
C ASP A 100 -4.02 -14.84 -1.83
N ILE A 101 -3.03 -14.43 -2.62
CA ILE A 101 -2.50 -13.10 -2.88
C ILE A 101 -2.15 -13.14 -4.37
N ARG A 102 -2.74 -12.24 -5.13
CA ARG A 102 -2.56 -12.22 -6.58
C ARG A 102 -1.11 -11.88 -6.94
N THR A 103 -0.49 -12.70 -7.80
CA THR A 103 0.79 -12.41 -8.45
C THR A 103 0.74 -11.05 -9.17
N GLY A 104 1.79 -10.24 -9.02
CA GLY A 104 1.84 -8.91 -9.63
C GLY A 104 3.15 -8.20 -9.36
N PRO A 105 3.22 -6.87 -9.61
CA PRO A 105 4.37 -6.05 -9.21
C PRO A 105 4.68 -6.18 -7.72
N LEU A 106 5.95 -6.02 -7.36
CA LEU A 106 6.43 -6.20 -5.98
C LEU A 106 5.60 -5.41 -4.95
N ALA A 107 5.42 -4.10 -5.17
CA ALA A 107 4.66 -3.24 -4.26
C ALA A 107 3.24 -3.79 -4.01
N THR A 108 2.54 -4.17 -5.08
CA THR A 108 1.18 -4.72 -5.00
C THR A 108 1.11 -6.00 -4.19
N VAL A 109 2.07 -6.90 -4.38
CA VAL A 109 2.13 -8.15 -3.63
C VAL A 109 2.44 -7.88 -2.16
N LEU A 110 3.38 -6.98 -1.85
CA LEU A 110 3.72 -6.63 -0.46
C LEU A 110 2.52 -6.01 0.27
N ILE A 111 1.79 -5.11 -0.36
CA ILE A 111 0.59 -4.50 0.25
C ILE A 111 -0.50 -5.55 0.44
N GLY A 112 -0.74 -6.42 -0.56
CA GLY A 112 -1.69 -7.53 -0.42
C GLY A 112 -1.32 -8.50 0.70
N THR A 113 -0.02 -8.69 0.94
CA THR A 113 0.50 -9.47 2.06
C THR A 113 0.16 -8.83 3.38
N HIS A 114 0.47 -7.54 3.52
CA HIS A 114 0.20 -6.79 4.75
C HIS A 114 -1.30 -6.84 5.08
N MET A 115 -2.16 -6.63 4.08
CA MET A 115 -3.62 -6.75 4.23
C MET A 115 -4.04 -8.14 4.70
N LYS A 116 -3.52 -9.20 4.05
CA LYS A 116 -3.81 -10.58 4.43
C LYS A 116 -3.42 -10.90 5.87
N ILE A 117 -2.23 -10.48 6.30
CA ILE A 117 -1.74 -10.71 7.66
C ILE A 117 -2.55 -9.88 8.68
N SER A 118 -2.93 -8.66 8.30
CA SER A 118 -3.72 -7.75 9.15
C SER A 118 -5.22 -8.12 9.22
N GLY A 119 -5.71 -9.00 8.34
CA GLY A 119 -7.13 -9.40 8.27
C GLY A 119 -8.03 -8.40 7.53
N GLU A 120 -7.48 -7.60 6.62
CA GLU A 120 -8.16 -6.56 5.82
C GLU A 120 -8.39 -7.01 4.36
#